data_AF-A0A2E8Z5E9-F1
#
_entry.id   AF-A0A2E8Z5E9-F1
#
_cell.length_a   1.000
_cell.length_b   1.000
_cell.length_c   1.000
_cell.angle_alpha   90.00
_cell.angle_beta   90.00
_cell.angle_gamma   90.00
#
_symmetry.space_group_name_H-M   'P 1'
#
loop_
_entity.id
_entity.type
_entity.pdbx_description
1 polymer ?
#
loop_
_entity_poly.entity_id
_entity_poly.type
_entity_poly.pdbx_seq_one_letter_code
_entity_poly.pdbx_strand_id
1 'polypeptide(L)' 'MCGPGDRRDAPTSARLSAAGATLPLVRMHAASRPADDITAEPHRWTVEADTYDDALAEVRGGVPDGWVLLDVCVDCG' A
#
# COMPACT_ATOMS: atom_id res chain seq x y z
N MET A 1 -52.03 23.40 30.49
CA MET A 1 -52.61 22.96 29.20
C MET A 1 -51.64 21.99 28.56
N CYS A 2 -52.13 20.81 28.16
CA CYS A 2 -51.36 19.69 27.62
C CYS A 2 -51.35 19.69 26.08
N GLY A 3 -50.17 19.44 25.48
CA GLY A 3 -49.89 18.80 24.17
C GLY A 3 -50.45 19.43 22.87
N PRO A 4 -50.07 18.95 21.66
CA PRO A 4 -49.13 17.87 21.29
C PRO A 4 -47.91 18.43 20.50
N GLY A 5 -46.73 17.81 20.43
CA GLY A 5 -46.45 16.45 19.97
C GLY A 5 -46.03 16.50 18.49
N ASP A 6 -44.73 16.70 18.23
CA ASP A 6 -44.13 16.25 16.98
C ASP A 6 -42.85 15.45 17.28
N ARG A 7 -42.85 14.23 16.76
CA ARG A 7 -41.82 13.18 16.85
C ARG A 7 -41.12 13.19 15.50
N ARG A 8 -39.82 12.87 15.52
CA ARG A 8 -38.87 12.63 14.41
C ARG A 8 -37.92 13.83 14.30
N ASP A 9 -36.62 13.73 14.53
CA ASP A 9 -35.68 12.67 14.21
C ASP A 9 -34.61 12.57 15.31
N ALA A 10 -34.40 11.37 15.83
CA ALA A 10 -33.05 10.93 16.14
C ALA A 10 -32.80 9.79 15.15
N PRO A 11 -31.64 9.75 14.47
CA PRO A 11 -30.49 9.19 15.16
C PRO A 11 -29.11 9.73 14.71
N THR A 12 -28.07 9.21 15.36
CA THR A 12 -26.72 9.06 14.79
C THR A 12 -25.75 10.24 14.93
N SER A 13 -25.55 10.74 16.15
CA SER A 13 -24.17 11.04 16.59
C SER A 13 -23.52 9.84 17.29
N ALA A 14 -24.21 8.69 17.27
CA ALA A 14 -23.63 7.41 17.64
C ALA A 14 -22.64 6.97 16.55
N ARG A 15 -21.37 6.89 16.96
CA ARG A 15 -20.38 5.90 16.52
C ARG A 15 -19.80 6.11 15.12
N LEU A 16 -18.75 6.91 15.06
CA LEU A 16 -17.55 6.55 14.30
C LEU A 16 -16.34 6.59 15.24
N SER A 17 -16.34 5.68 16.21
CA SER A 17 -15.09 5.06 16.65
C SER A 17 -15.00 3.72 15.94
N ALA A 18 -13.78 3.39 15.48
CA ALA A 18 -13.38 2.14 14.82
C ALA A 18 -13.58 2.07 13.30
N ALA A 19 -12.62 2.62 12.56
CA ALA A 19 -11.61 1.81 11.88
C ALA A 19 -10.54 2.80 11.40
N GLY A 20 -9.27 2.55 11.72
CA GLY A 20 -8.20 3.13 10.93
C GLY A 20 -8.53 2.78 9.48
N ALA A 21 -8.82 3.79 8.67
CA ALA A 21 -8.92 3.59 7.24
C ALA A 21 -7.51 3.17 6.83
N THR A 22 -7.25 1.87 6.82
CA THR A 22 -6.11 1.31 6.13
C THR A 22 -6.37 1.69 4.68
N LEU A 23 -5.82 2.82 4.26
CA LEU A 23 -5.73 3.15 2.85
C LEU A 23 -5.12 1.90 2.18
N PRO A 24 -5.61 1.52 0.99
CA PRO A 24 -5.05 0.35 0.32
C PRO A 24 -3.55 0.59 0.15
N LEU A 25 -2.72 -0.23 0.82
CA LEU A 25 -1.27 -0.18 0.69
C LEU A 25 -0.92 -0.48 -0.76
N VAL A 26 -0.05 0.34 -1.34
CA VAL A 26 0.56 0.06 -2.63
C VAL A 26 1.51 -1.10 -2.45
N ARG A 27 1.21 -2.23 -3.11
CA ARG A 27 2.08 -3.39 -3.17
C ARG A 27 2.87 -3.40 -4.48
N MET A 28 4.19 -3.34 -4.38
CA MET A 28 5.11 -3.44 -5.52
C MET A 28 5.91 -4.72 -5.46
N HIS A 29 5.93 -5.44 -6.58
CA HIS A 29 6.81 -6.58 -6.81
C HIS A 29 8.01 -6.11 -7.62
N ALA A 30 9.21 -6.49 -7.19
CA ALA A 30 10.44 -6.10 -7.83
C ALA A 30 11.37 -7.29 -8.02
N ALA A 31 12.23 -7.20 -9.03
CA ALA A 31 13.27 -8.18 -9.29
C ALA A 31 14.60 -7.51 -9.61
N SER A 32 15.71 -8.06 -9.12
CA SER A 32 17.07 -7.61 -9.39
C SER A 32 18.02 -8.77 -9.54
N ARG A 33 19.18 -8.51 -10.16
CA ARG A 33 20.28 -9.46 -10.26
C ARG A 33 21.62 -8.72 -10.30
N PRO A 34 22.75 -9.40 -10.03
CA PRO A 34 24.07 -8.83 -10.27
C PRO A 34 24.23 -8.31 -11.70
N ALA A 35 24.78 -7.12 -11.89
CA ALA A 35 24.98 -6.53 -13.22
C ALA A 35 25.91 -7.38 -14.11
N ASP A 36 26.93 -7.98 -13.49
CA ASP A 36 27.99 -8.73 -14.16
C ASP A 36 27.65 -10.22 -14.39
N ASP A 37 26.50 -10.69 -13.90
CA ASP A 37 26.04 -12.07 -14.08
C ASP A 37 24.57 -12.13 -14.50
N ILE A 38 24.35 -12.10 -15.82
CA ILE A 38 23.01 -12.23 -16.40
C ILE A 38 22.41 -13.65 -16.27
N THR A 39 23.23 -14.64 -15.90
CA THR A 39 22.82 -16.04 -15.73
C THR A 39 22.36 -16.35 -14.31
N ALA A 40 22.71 -15.49 -13.35
CA ALA A 40 22.22 -15.57 -11.98
C ALA A 40 20.68 -15.53 -11.94
N GLU A 41 20.09 -16.34 -11.05
CA GLU A 41 18.67 -16.30 -10.80
C GLU A 41 18.25 -14.92 -10.25
N PRO A 42 17.21 -14.28 -10.82
CA PRO A 42 16.71 -13.02 -10.32
C PRO A 42 16.21 -13.14 -8.88
N HIS A 43 16.71 -12.28 -8.00
CA HIS A 43 16.15 -12.11 -6.67
C HIS A 43 14.85 -11.31 -6.79
N ARG A 44 13.76 -11.87 -6.24
CA ARG A 44 12.42 -11.25 -6.27
C ARG A 44 11.98 -10.90 -4.87
N TRP A 45 11.39 -9.73 -4.70
CA TRP A 45 10.84 -9.28 -3.43
C TRP A 45 9.61 -8.40 -3.63
N THR A 46 8.96 -8.06 -2.51
CA THR A 46 7.76 -7.24 -2.47
C THR A 46 7.96 -6.11 -1.46
N VAL A 47 7.51 -4.91 -1.81
CA VAL A 47 7.45 -3.73 -0.95
C VAL A 47 5.98 -3.32 -0.78
N GLU A 48 5.61 -2.90 0.42
CA GLU A 48 4.29 -2.35 0.73
C GLU A 48 4.45 -0.96 1.34
N ALA A 49 3.84 0.06 0.74
CA ALA A 49 3.88 1.43 1.26
C ALA A 49 2.55 2.16 1.05
N ASP A 50 2.35 3.28 1.74
CA ASP A 50 1.11 4.07 1.65
C ASP A 50 0.96 4.77 0.29
N THR A 51 2.07 5.05 -0.41
CA THR A 51 2.08 5.73 -1.69
C THR A 51 2.96 5.03 -2.73
N TYR A 52 2.69 5.31 -4.00
CA TYR A 52 3.51 4.81 -5.11
C TYR A 52 4.96 5.30 -5.01
N ASP A 53 5.17 6.58 -4.70
CA ASP A 53 6.50 7.18 -4.63
C ASP A 53 7.33 6.58 -3.48
N ASP A 54 6.71 6.34 -2.31
CA ASP A 54 7.38 5.70 -1.18
C ASP A 54 7.75 4.25 -1.51
N ALA A 55 6.82 3.48 -2.09
CA ALA A 55 7.09 2.12 -2.52
C ALA A 55 8.21 2.07 -3.58
N LEU A 56 8.21 3.00 -4.55
CA LEU A 56 9.26 3.06 -5.57
C LEU A 56 10.61 3.47 -4.98
N ALA A 57 10.64 4.37 -4.00
CA ALA A 57 11.85 4.75 -3.30
C ALA A 57 12.44 3.56 -2.52
N GLU A 58 11.60 2.80 -1.82
CA GLU A 58 12.01 1.58 -1.12
C GLU A 58 12.50 0.49 -2.08
N VAL A 59 11.81 0.26 -3.21
CA VAL A 59 12.28 -0.67 -4.24
C VAL A 59 13.67 -0.30 -4.74
N ARG A 60 13.91 0.99 -5.01
CA ARG A 60 15.22 1.48 -5.47
C ARG A 60 16.30 1.36 -4.39
N GLY A 61 15.96 1.66 -3.14
CA GLY A 61 16.88 1.53 -2.01
C GLY A 61 17.18 0.08 -1.63
N GLY A 62 16.31 -0.87 -1.99
CA GLY A 62 16.50 -2.30 -1.76
C GLY A 62 17.41 -3.00 -2.77
N VAL A 63 17.84 -2.33 -3.84
CA VAL A 63 18.77 -2.90 -4.83
C VAL A 63 20.19 -2.83 -4.28
N PRO A 64 20.91 -3.96 -4.13
CA PRO A 64 22.29 -3.95 -3.70
C PRO A 64 23.21 -3.20 -4.69
N ASP A 65 24.30 -2.63 -4.20
CA ASP A 65 25.32 -2.03 -5.06
C ASP A 65 25.84 -3.04 -6.09
N GLY A 66 25.99 -2.60 -7.34
CA GLY A 66 26.43 -3.46 -8.46
C GLY A 66 25.35 -4.41 -8.99
N TRP A 67 24.11 -4.32 -8.50
CA TRP A 67 22.97 -5.04 -9.07
C TRP A 67 22.15 -4.14 -9.99
N VAL A 68 21.44 -4.76 -10.92
CA VAL A 68 20.51 -4.10 -11.83
C VAL A 68 19.08 -4.46 -11.46
N LEU A 69 18.21 -3.46 -11.45
CA LEU A 69 16.77 -3.63 -11.33
C LEU A 69 16.20 -4.09 -12.67
N LEU A 70 15.48 -5.21 -12.67
CA LEU A 70 14.98 -5.87 -13.88
C LEU A 70 13.52 -5.58 -14.15
N ASP A 71 12.71 -5.58 -13.10
CA ASP A 71 11.27 -5.44 -13.19
C ASP A 71 10.72 -4.78 -11.93
N VAL A 72 9.68 -3.97 -12.11
CA VAL A 72 8.88 -3.35 -11.05
C VAL A 72 7.44 -3.32 -11.51
N CYS A 73 6.57 -4.02 -10.79
CA CYS A 73 5.14 -4.07 -11.06
C CYS A 73 4.32 -3.76 -9.82
N VAL A 74 3.25 -2.97 -9.99
CA VAL A 74 2.23 -2.76 -8.96
C VAL A 74 1.14 -3.80 -9.16
N ASP A 75 0.84 -4.60 -8.14
CA ASP A 75 -0.30 -5.54 -8.13
C ASP A 75 -0.31 -6.59 -9.28
N CYS A 76 0.86 -7.08 -9.70
CA CYS A 76 0.92 -8.25 -10.60
C CYS A 76 0.42 -9.51 -9.87
N GLY A 77 -0.85 -9.84 -10.07
CA GLY A 77 -1.51 -11.06 -9.59
C GLY A 77 -1.08 -12.34 -10.30
#